data_AF-A0A924KDG3-F1
#
_entry.id   AF-A0A924KDG3-F1
#
_cell.length_a   1.000
_cell.length_b   1.000
_cell.length_c   1.000
_cell.angle_alpha   90.00
_cell.angle_beta   90.00
_cell.angle_gamma   90.00
#
_symmetry.space_group_name_H-M   'P 1'
#
loop_
_entity.id
_entity.type
_entity.pdbx_description
1 polymer ?
#
loop_
_entity_poly.entity_id
_entity_poly.type
_entity_poly.pdbx_seq_one_letter_code
_entity_poly.pdbx_strand_id
1 'polypeptide(L)'
;MTKIKFLTICVIVLLILNLGTITFLFTGRPSRPFKIEQEGPKKIIIEKLGFNKNQIAQYQILIQKHQELIKEIQKNIKERKNELYETLSNSDTSKVAILVLKISDLQLEIEKTHYHHFQDIKALCKPSQLPKFKNLTNDLAKLFRPKQEVHP
;
A
#
# COMPACT_ATOMS: atom_id res chain seq x y z
N MET A 1 36.30 -22.08 -47.92
CA MET A 1 36.26 -20.83 -47.13
C MET A 1 37.40 -20.88 -46.11
N THR A 2 38.23 -19.83 -46.01
CA THR A 2 39.33 -19.81 -45.04
C THR A 2 38.75 -19.81 -43.62
N LYS A 3 39.37 -20.53 -42.68
CA LYS A 3 38.90 -20.63 -41.27
C LYS A 3 38.60 -19.27 -40.65
N ILE A 4 39.37 -18.25 -41.04
CA ILE A 4 39.19 -16.85 -40.66
C ILE A 4 37.84 -16.30 -41.14
N LYS A 5 37.46 -16.51 -42.41
CA LYS A 5 36.16 -16.05 -42.95
C LYS A 5 34.97 -16.70 -42.23
N PHE A 6 35.09 -17.97 -41.87
CA PHE A 6 34.08 -18.67 -41.08
C PHE A 6 33.95 -18.07 -39.67
N LEU A 7 35.08 -17.83 -39.00
CA LEU A 7 35.10 -17.25 -37.66
C LEU A 7 34.55 -15.80 -37.67
N THR A 8 34.89 -15.01 -38.70
CA THR A 8 34.33 -13.66 -38.89
C THR A 8 32.80 -13.70 -39.07
N ILE A 9 32.26 -14.63 -39.86
CA ILE A 9 30.81 -14.80 -40.02
C ILE A 9 30.16 -15.18 -38.68
N CYS A 10 30.75 -16.12 -37.93
CA CYS A 10 30.24 -16.50 -36.61
C CYS A 10 30.20 -15.32 -35.63
N VAL A 11 31.23 -14.49 -35.60
CA VAL A 11 31.28 -13.29 -34.73
C VAL A 11 30.21 -12.28 -35.11
N ILE A 12 30.00 -12.03 -36.40
CA ILE A 12 28.96 -11.10 -36.88
C ILE A 12 27.56 -11.61 -36.51
N VAL A 13 27.29 -12.90 -36.69
CA VAL A 13 26.00 -13.50 -36.31
C VAL A 13 25.78 -13.40 -34.80
N LEU A 14 26.81 -13.67 -33.98
CA LEU A 14 26.73 -13.56 -32.53
C LEU A 14 26.44 -12.12 -32.08
N LEU A 15 27.02 -11.13 -32.77
CA LEU A 15 26.81 -9.72 -32.48
C LEU A 15 25.38 -9.27 -32.81
N ILE A 16 24.84 -9.70 -33.96
CA ILE A 16 23.44 -9.45 -34.34
C ILE A 16 22.48 -10.09 -33.34
N LEU A 17 22.77 -11.32 -32.89
CA LEU A 17 21.92 -12.02 -31.92
C LEU A 17 21.89 -11.28 -30.56
N ASN A 18 23.04 -10.81 -30.08
CA ASN A 18 23.11 -10.03 -28.84
C ASN A 18 22.42 -8.66 -28.94
N LEU A 19 22.52 -7.98 -30.10
CA LEU A 19 21.76 -6.76 -30.33
C LEU A 19 20.25 -7.04 -30.34
N GLY A 20 19.83 -8.11 -31.01
CA GLY A 20 18.43 -8.55 -31.04
C GLY A 20 17.88 -8.86 -29.64
N THR A 21 18.65 -9.53 -28.78
CA THR A 21 18.23 -9.81 -27.39
C THR A 21 18.11 -8.53 -26.57
N ILE A 22 19.04 -7.57 -26.69
CA ILE A 22 18.95 -6.28 -26.01
C ILE A 22 17.71 -5.51 -26.48
N THR A 23 17.49 -5.40 -27.80
CA THR A 23 16.33 -4.70 -28.36
C THR A 23 15.03 -5.36 -27.91
N PHE A 24 14.93 -6.70 -27.95
CA PHE A 24 13.76 -7.45 -27.48
C PHE A 24 13.50 -7.25 -25.99
N LEU A 25 14.53 -7.21 -25.14
CA LEU A 25 14.39 -7.00 -23.70
C LEU A 25 13.93 -5.56 -23.37
N PHE A 26 14.27 -4.59 -24.22
CA PHE A 26 13.83 -3.19 -24.08
C PHE A 26 12.45 -2.91 -24.68
N THR A 27 12.07 -3.55 -25.81
CA THR A 27 10.74 -3.35 -26.44
C THR A 27 9.66 -4.32 -25.95
N GLY A 28 10.06 -5.50 -25.48
CA GLY A 28 9.17 -6.57 -25.00
C GLY A 28 8.86 -6.50 -23.51
N ARG A 29 8.88 -5.32 -22.88
CA ARG A 29 8.25 -5.18 -21.56
C ARG A 29 6.74 -5.12 -21.79
N PRO A 30 5.97 -6.20 -21.58
CA PRO A 30 4.54 -6.00 -21.37
C PRO A 30 4.43 -4.99 -20.25
N SER A 31 3.59 -3.97 -20.44
CA SER A 31 3.15 -3.11 -19.35
C SER A 31 2.82 -4.04 -18.19
N ARG A 32 3.69 -4.03 -17.16
CA ARG A 32 3.43 -4.78 -15.94
C ARG A 32 2.01 -4.41 -15.55
N PRO A 33 1.13 -5.38 -15.19
CA PRO A 33 -0.23 -5.07 -14.83
C PRO A 33 -0.17 -3.94 -13.82
N PHE A 34 -0.65 -2.78 -14.25
CA PHE A 34 -0.76 -1.54 -13.50
C PHE A 34 0.13 -1.52 -12.25
N LYS A 35 1.41 -1.15 -12.41
CA LYS A 35 2.14 -0.60 -11.27
C LYS A 35 1.25 0.54 -10.80
N ILE A 36 0.50 0.32 -9.71
CA ILE A 36 -0.11 1.39 -8.93
C ILE A 36 1.09 2.18 -8.43
N GLU A 37 1.50 3.12 -9.25
CA GLU A 37 2.62 4.01 -9.02
C GLU A 37 2.17 4.98 -7.95
N GLN A 38 2.13 4.52 -6.69
CA GLN A 38 2.02 5.29 -5.45
C GLN A 38 1.02 6.47 -5.45
N GLU A 39 -0.02 6.40 -6.25
CA GLU A 39 -1.17 7.27 -6.09
C GLU A 39 -1.95 6.71 -4.91
N GLY A 40 -1.64 7.22 -3.71
CA GLY A 40 -2.17 6.72 -2.46
C GLY A 40 -3.70 6.65 -2.45
N PRO A 41 -4.30 5.96 -1.46
CA PRO A 41 -5.74 5.68 -1.38
C PRO A 41 -6.63 6.90 -1.68
N LYS A 42 -6.17 8.09 -1.28
CA LYS A 42 -6.78 9.39 -1.59
C LYS A 42 -7.15 9.55 -3.07
N LYS A 43 -6.21 9.34 -4.00
CA LYS A 43 -6.45 9.64 -5.43
C LYS A 43 -7.42 8.62 -6.04
N ILE A 44 -7.24 7.34 -5.71
CA ILE A 44 -8.15 6.27 -6.13
C ILE A 44 -9.59 6.55 -5.68
N ILE A 45 -9.78 7.01 -4.44
CA ILE A 45 -11.11 7.34 -3.90
C ILE A 45 -11.72 8.56 -4.61
N ILE A 46 -10.93 9.63 -4.82
CA ILE A 46 -11.38 10.83 -5.54
C ILE A 46 -11.83 10.47 -6.97
N GLU A 47 -11.05 9.67 -7.69
CA GLU A 47 -11.35 9.26 -9.06
C GLU A 47 -12.55 8.32 -9.13
N LYS A 48 -12.58 7.26 -8.30
CA LYS A 48 -13.68 6.28 -8.31
C LYS A 48 -15.01 6.91 -7.92
N LEU A 49 -15.03 7.84 -6.98
CA LEU A 49 -16.27 8.51 -6.56
C LEU A 49 -16.59 9.74 -7.42
N GLY A 50 -15.62 10.26 -8.17
CA GLY A 50 -15.77 11.47 -8.98
C GLY A 50 -16.07 12.68 -8.11
N PHE A 51 -15.27 12.89 -7.06
CA PHE A 51 -15.44 14.02 -6.15
C PHE A 51 -15.20 15.36 -6.85
N ASN A 52 -16.04 16.35 -6.55
CA ASN A 52 -15.85 17.72 -7.01
C ASN A 52 -14.87 18.49 -6.11
N LYS A 53 -14.53 19.73 -6.48
CA LYS A 53 -13.56 20.56 -5.75
C LYS A 53 -13.91 20.75 -4.26
N ASN A 54 -15.19 20.93 -3.93
CA ASN A 54 -15.63 21.11 -2.54
C ASN A 54 -15.49 19.79 -1.73
N GLN A 55 -15.94 18.68 -2.32
CA GLN A 55 -15.79 17.35 -1.71
C GLN A 55 -14.32 16.98 -1.51
N ILE A 56 -13.44 17.34 -2.46
CA ILE A 56 -12.00 17.10 -2.33
C ILE A 56 -11.42 17.90 -1.16
N ALA A 57 -11.80 19.17 -0.98
CA ALA A 57 -11.33 19.98 0.14
C ALA A 57 -11.77 19.39 1.50
N GLN A 58 -13.05 19.01 1.62
CA GLN A 58 -13.56 18.35 2.83
C GLN A 58 -12.87 17.00 3.07
N TYR A 59 -12.65 16.21 2.02
CA TYR A 59 -11.99 14.93 2.12
C TYR A 59 -10.54 15.04 2.57
N GLN A 60 -9.81 16.10 2.17
CA GLN A 60 -8.45 16.33 2.64
C GLN A 60 -8.35 16.53 4.15
N ILE A 61 -9.30 17.26 4.73
CA ILE A 61 -9.37 17.48 6.19
C ILE A 61 -9.61 16.14 6.91
N LEU A 62 -10.54 15.33 6.38
CA LEU A 62 -10.83 14.00 6.94
C LEU A 62 -9.63 13.05 6.86
N ILE A 63 -8.87 13.08 5.75
CA ILE A 63 -7.66 12.28 5.59
C ILE A 63 -6.61 12.68 6.62
N GLN A 64 -6.38 13.98 6.81
CA GLN A 64 -5.39 14.45 7.76
C GLN A 64 -5.74 13.99 9.18
N LYS A 65 -6.98 14.22 9.62
CA LYS A 65 -7.46 13.77 10.93
C LYS A 65 -7.31 12.25 11.10
N HIS A 66 -7.68 11.48 10.07
CA HIS A 66 -7.56 10.03 10.09
C HIS A 66 -6.10 9.57 10.22
N GLN A 67 -5.20 10.16 9.44
CA GLN A 67 -3.77 9.82 9.48
C GLN A 67 -3.12 10.15 10.81
N GLU A 68 -3.45 11.29 11.41
CA GLU A 68 -2.96 11.68 12.73
C GLU A 68 -3.39 10.69 13.82
N LEU A 69 -4.68 10.31 13.85
CA LEU A 69 -5.21 9.33 14.79
C LEU A 69 -4.56 7.95 14.62
N ILE A 70 -4.48 7.44 13.38
CA ILE A 70 -3.85 6.14 13.11
C ILE A 70 -2.38 6.14 13.52
N LYS A 71 -1.65 7.23 13.24
CA LYS A 71 -0.24 7.37 13.61
C LYS A 71 -0.06 7.32 15.13
N GLU A 72 -0.93 7.97 15.88
CA GLU A 72 -0.91 7.94 17.36
C GLU A 72 -1.16 6.53 17.89
N ILE A 73 -2.21 5.85 17.41
CA ILE A 73 -2.54 4.49 17.85
C ILE A 73 -1.39 3.52 17.50
N GLN A 74 -0.81 3.63 16.30
CA GLN A 74 0.33 2.81 15.89
C GLN A 74 1.57 3.03 16.75
N LYS A 75 1.84 4.28 17.15
CA LYS A 75 2.91 4.60 18.10
C LYS A 75 2.68 3.88 19.43
N ASN A 76 1.46 3.94 19.96
CA ASN A 76 1.11 3.25 21.21
C ASN A 76 1.25 1.72 21.08
N ILE A 77 0.87 1.13 19.94
CA ILE A 77 1.08 -0.31 19.68
C ILE A 77 2.57 -0.65 19.71
N LYS A 78 3.41 0.17 19.09
CA LYS A 78 4.87 -0.03 19.08
C LYS A 78 5.44 0.02 20.50
N GLU A 79 5.02 0.99 21.30
CA GLU A 79 5.43 1.12 22.70
C GLU A 79 5.03 -0.11 23.52
N ARG A 80 3.77 -0.58 23.41
CA ARG A 80 3.31 -1.79 24.11
C ARG A 80 3.99 -3.07 23.65
N LYS A 81 4.35 -3.18 22.37
CA LYS A 81 5.14 -4.30 21.84
C LYS A 81 6.55 -4.31 22.42
N ASN A 82 7.18 -3.14 22.55
CA ASN A 82 8.50 -3.05 23.19
C ASN A 82 8.42 -3.50 24.66
N GLU A 83 7.46 -2.97 25.42
CA GLU A 83 7.22 -3.40 26.81
C GLU A 83 6.97 -4.91 26.91
N LEU A 84 6.20 -5.48 25.97
CA LEU A 84 5.92 -6.91 25.91
C LEU A 84 7.21 -7.71 25.71
N TYR A 85 8.08 -7.32 24.79
CA TYR A 85 9.30 -8.07 24.52
C TYR A 85 10.40 -7.86 25.57
N GLU A 86 10.39 -6.73 26.28
CA GLU A 86 11.26 -6.54 27.46
C GLU A 86 10.96 -7.56 28.58
N THR A 87 9.73 -8.08 28.67
CA THR A 87 9.40 -9.15 29.63
C THR A 87 10.21 -10.43 29.40
N LEU A 88 10.67 -10.69 28.16
CA LEU A 88 11.49 -11.84 27.83
C LEU A 88 12.90 -11.74 28.44
N SER A 89 13.46 -10.52 28.48
CA SER A 89 14.77 -10.27 29.08
C SER A 89 14.74 -10.38 30.61
N ASN A 90 13.65 -9.89 31.23
CA ASN A 90 13.53 -9.83 32.69
C ASN A 90 12.85 -11.06 33.31
N SER A 91 12.36 -12.01 32.50
CA SER A 91 11.59 -13.19 32.92
C SER A 91 10.30 -12.88 33.73
N ASP A 92 9.80 -11.64 33.68
CA ASP A 92 8.57 -11.20 34.35
C ASP A 92 7.35 -11.46 33.47
N THR A 93 6.73 -12.64 33.63
CA THR A 93 5.56 -13.04 32.84
C THR A 93 4.25 -12.43 33.34
N SER A 94 4.24 -11.75 34.49
CA SER A 94 3.02 -11.26 35.14
C SER A 94 2.26 -10.22 34.29
N LYS A 95 2.99 -9.46 33.48
CA LYS A 95 2.45 -8.36 32.65
C LYS A 95 2.07 -8.78 31.24
N VAL A 96 2.47 -9.98 30.78
CA VAL A 96 2.28 -10.44 29.40
C VAL A 96 0.82 -10.39 28.98
N ALA A 97 -0.08 -10.97 29.79
CA ALA A 97 -1.51 -10.99 29.48
C ALA A 97 -2.09 -9.57 29.35
N ILE A 98 -1.72 -8.66 30.26
CA ILE A 98 -2.19 -7.27 30.25
C ILE A 98 -1.68 -6.52 29.03
N LEU A 99 -0.41 -6.70 28.65
CA LEU A 99 0.18 -6.04 27.48
C LEU A 99 -0.44 -6.53 26.17
N VAL A 100 -0.69 -7.84 26.05
CA VAL A 100 -1.40 -8.42 24.90
C VAL A 100 -2.83 -7.89 24.78
N LEU A 101 -3.55 -7.76 25.90
CA LEU A 101 -4.88 -7.15 25.92
C LEU A 101 -4.83 -5.69 25.46
N LYS A 102 -3.89 -4.89 25.98
CA LYS A 102 -3.71 -3.48 25.53
C LYS A 102 -3.42 -3.35 24.04
N ILE A 103 -2.59 -4.23 23.48
CA ILE A 103 -2.32 -4.25 22.03
C ILE A 103 -3.60 -4.59 21.25
N SER A 104 -4.40 -5.53 21.76
CA SER A 104 -5.67 -5.93 21.15
C SER A 104 -6.70 -4.79 21.16
N ASP A 105 -6.80 -4.05 22.27
CA ASP A 105 -7.66 -2.88 22.39
C ASP A 105 -7.26 -1.78 21.40
N LEU A 106 -5.95 -1.50 21.25
CA LEU A 106 -5.45 -0.54 20.28
C LEU A 106 -5.73 -1.00 18.83
N GLN A 107 -5.64 -2.30 18.54
CA GLN A 107 -6.00 -2.82 17.21
C GLN A 107 -7.51 -2.65 16.94
N LEU A 108 -8.36 -2.86 17.95
CA LEU A 108 -9.79 -2.58 17.86
C LEU A 108 -10.05 -1.09 17.56
N GLU A 109 -9.30 -0.18 18.17
CA GLU A 109 -9.41 1.26 17.89
C GLU A 109 -8.99 1.61 16.46
N ILE A 110 -7.97 0.94 15.90
CA ILE A 110 -7.61 1.10 14.48
C ILE A 110 -8.79 0.73 13.58
N GLU A 111 -9.40 -0.44 13.79
CA GLU A 111 -10.52 -0.89 12.96
C GLU A 111 -11.74 0.02 13.07
N LYS A 112 -12.07 0.50 14.28
CA LYS A 112 -13.12 1.50 14.49
C LYS A 112 -12.81 2.80 13.75
N THR A 113 -11.57 3.26 13.82
CA THR A 113 -11.11 4.48 13.14
C THR A 113 -11.19 4.36 11.62
N HIS A 114 -10.81 3.21 11.04
CA HIS A 114 -10.99 2.93 9.61
C HIS A 114 -12.47 2.94 9.22
N TYR A 115 -13.31 2.23 9.97
CA TYR A 115 -14.74 2.15 9.68
C TYR A 115 -15.39 3.53 9.70
N HIS A 116 -15.07 4.35 10.71
CA HIS A 116 -15.57 5.71 10.81
C HIS A 116 -15.11 6.58 9.63
N HIS A 117 -13.84 6.47 9.22
CA HIS A 117 -13.34 7.17 8.04
C HIS A 117 -14.12 6.80 6.76
N PHE A 118 -14.51 5.53 6.60
CA PHE A 118 -15.37 5.10 5.48
C PHE A 118 -16.79 5.66 5.58
N GLN A 119 -17.33 5.80 6.79
CA GLN A 119 -18.61 6.49 7.00
C GLN A 119 -18.51 7.98 6.61
N ASP A 120 -17.42 8.65 6.96
CA ASP A 120 -17.20 10.04 6.58
C ASP A 120 -17.11 10.20 5.05
N ILE A 121 -16.39 9.30 4.36
CA ILE A 121 -16.34 9.28 2.88
C ILE A 121 -17.75 9.08 2.30
N LYS A 122 -18.55 8.18 2.87
CA LYS A 122 -19.94 7.96 2.44
C LYS A 122 -20.79 9.21 2.65
N ALA A 123 -20.62 9.92 3.76
CA ALA A 123 -21.35 11.14 4.08
C ALA A 123 -21.01 12.30 3.12
N LEU A 124 -19.79 12.34 2.58
CA LEU A 124 -19.42 13.28 1.53
C LEU A 124 -20.08 13.00 0.18
N CYS A 125 -20.56 11.77 -0.07
CA CYS A 125 -21.12 11.38 -1.35
C CYS A 125 -22.51 11.99 -1.57
N LYS A 126 -22.75 12.51 -2.77
CA LYS A 126 -24.10 12.83 -3.27
C LYS A 126 -24.90 11.55 -3.53
N PRO A 127 -26.24 11.61 -3.61
CA PRO A 127 -27.07 10.45 -3.94
C PRO A 127 -26.62 9.72 -5.22
N SER A 128 -26.18 10.46 -6.24
CA SER A 128 -25.66 9.90 -7.50
C SER A 128 -24.32 9.16 -7.38
N GLN A 129 -23.57 9.38 -6.29
CA GLN A 129 -22.26 8.76 -6.05
C GLN A 129 -22.36 7.50 -5.16
N LEU A 130 -23.49 7.28 -4.48
CA LEU A 130 -23.68 6.11 -3.59
C LEU A 130 -23.50 4.76 -4.29
N PRO A 131 -23.93 4.54 -5.55
CA PRO A 131 -23.63 3.30 -6.27
C PRO A 131 -22.13 3.09 -6.47
N LYS A 132 -21.38 4.16 -6.75
CA LYS A 132 -19.92 4.11 -6.89
C LYS A 132 -19.24 3.79 -5.56
N PHE A 133 -19.75 4.36 -4.46
CA PHE A 133 -19.30 4.03 -3.11
C PHE A 133 -19.54 2.55 -2.77
N LYS A 134 -20.71 2.00 -3.10
CA LYS A 134 -21.00 0.57 -2.92
C LYS A 134 -20.02 -0.32 -3.70
N ASN A 135 -19.59 0.09 -4.89
CA ASN A 135 -18.59 -0.66 -5.63
C ASN A 135 -17.19 -0.53 -5.02
N LEU A 136 -16.85 0.64 -4.46
CA LEU A 136 -15.59 0.91 -3.79
C LEU A 136 -15.38 0.03 -2.54
N THR A 137 -16.45 -0.36 -1.83
CA THR A 137 -16.31 -1.16 -0.60
C THR A 137 -15.56 -2.48 -0.81
N ASN A 138 -15.61 -3.05 -2.00
CA ASN A 138 -14.89 -4.28 -2.36
C ASN A 138 -13.36 -4.10 -2.40
N ASP A 139 -12.90 -2.86 -2.54
CA ASP A 139 -11.48 -2.52 -2.64
C ASP A 139 -10.92 -1.90 -1.36
N LEU A 140 -11.77 -1.47 -0.41
CA LEU A 140 -11.33 -0.75 0.81
C LEU A 140 -10.31 -1.56 1.61
N ALA A 141 -10.55 -2.87 1.82
CA ALA A 141 -9.63 -3.74 2.53
C ALA A 141 -8.25 -3.87 1.86
N LYS A 142 -8.15 -3.61 0.55
CA LYS A 142 -6.87 -3.59 -0.19
C LYS A 142 -6.19 -2.24 -0.09
N LEU A 143 -6.97 -1.15 -0.13
CA LEU A 143 -6.48 0.23 -0.09
C LEU A 143 -5.92 0.62 1.27
N PHE A 144 -6.48 0.08 2.36
CA PHE A 144 -6.10 0.42 3.74
C PHE A 144 -5.28 -0.69 4.41
N ARG A 145 -4.59 -1.53 3.62
CA ARG A 145 -3.66 -2.51 4.19
C ARG A 145 -2.53 -1.78 4.93
N PRO A 146 -2.08 -2.29 6.09
CA PRO A 146 -0.90 -1.78 6.75
C PRO A 146 0.25 -1.76 5.75
N LYS A 147 0.91 -0.60 5.61
CA LYS A 147 2.11 -0.50 4.79
C LYS A 147 3.12 -1.47 5.38
N GLN A 148 3.58 -2.45 4.59
CA GLN A 148 4.67 -3.33 5.02
C GLN A 148 5.88 -2.44 5.26
N GLU A 149 6.21 -2.21 6.54
CA GLU A 149 7.50 -1.63 6.89
C GLU A 149 8.54 -2.68 6.48
N VAL A 150 9.27 -2.40 5.41
CA VAL A 150 10.47 -3.14 5.06
C VAL A 150 11.46 -2.82 6.16
N HIS A 151 11.59 -3.72 7.12
CA HIS A 151 12.68 -3.64 8.10
C HIS A 151 14.00 -3.74 7.32
N PRO A 152 14.90 -2.74 7.44
CA PRO A 152 16.24 -2.82 6.88
C PRO A 152 17.07 -3.93 7.54
#